data_AF-A0A920TVT4-F1
#
_entry.id   AF-A0A920TVT4-F1
#
_cell.length_a   1.000
_cell.length_b   1.000
_cell.length_c   1.000
_cell.angle_alpha   90.00
_cell.angle_beta   90.00
_cell.angle_gamma   90.00
#
_symmetry.space_group_name_H-M   'P 1'
#
loop_
_entity.id
_entity.type
_entity.pdbx_description
1 polymer ?
#
loop_
_entity_poly.entity_id
_entity_poly.type
_entity_poly.pdbx_seq_one_letter_code
_entity_poly.pdbx_strand_id
1 'polypeptide(L)'
;MLLVKDTVTRVRELTGGAGADVVVEGVGGEVVPRVLDDCFKILRLGGRLVVMGYAYGKDLTVDTAQLIYGQWNVIGTRASTLQDVVETVKLVEQGLLKPVVSKTFNLVEANDALQMLQDSPPLGRIVLTRSNLLLVEFYFLGRRICLNGNFKSQNCCR
;
A
#
# COMPACT_ATOMS: atom_id res chain seq x y z
N MET A 1 3.53 13.98 -7.60
CA MET A 1 3.86 12.72 -8.31
C MET A 1 5.14 12.98 -9.09
N LEU A 2 6.28 12.46 -8.61
CA LEU A 2 7.58 12.68 -9.27
C LEU A 2 7.57 11.95 -10.61
N LEU A 3 7.23 12.67 -11.68
CA LEU A 3 7.51 12.26 -13.04
C LEU A 3 9.03 12.28 -13.22
N VAL A 4 9.68 11.16 -12.95
CA VAL A 4 11.02 10.91 -13.49
C VAL A 4 10.84 10.93 -15.01
N LYS A 5 11.37 11.96 -15.68
CA LYS A 5 11.19 12.18 -17.12
C LYS A 5 11.68 11.02 -17.99
N ASP A 6 12.50 10.12 -17.42
CA ASP A 6 12.93 8.88 -18.05
C ASP A 6 13.33 7.82 -16.99
N THR A 7 12.35 6.99 -16.59
CA THR A 7 12.57 5.93 -15.58
C THR A 7 13.49 4.84 -16.10
N VAL A 8 13.41 4.51 -17.39
CA VAL A 8 14.20 3.42 -18.01
C VAL A 8 15.68 3.75 -17.93
N THR A 9 16.07 4.93 -18.43
CA THR A 9 17.47 5.37 -18.39
C THR A 9 17.98 5.41 -16.96
N ARG A 10 17.18 5.94 -16.03
CA ARG A 10 17.59 6.05 -14.63
C ARG A 10 17.85 4.69 -13.97
N VAL A 11 17.01 3.69 -14.23
CA VAL A 11 17.24 2.34 -13.69
C VAL A 11 18.46 1.70 -14.35
N ARG A 12 18.66 1.89 -15.65
CA ARG A 12 19.85 1.37 -16.35
C ARG A 12 21.12 1.97 -15.76
N GLU A 13 21.19 3.27 -15.51
CA GLU A 13 22.33 3.90 -14.84
C GLU A 13 22.60 3.31 -13.46
N LEU A 14 21.57 3.19 -12.61
CA LEU A 14 21.69 2.66 -11.25
C LEU A 14 22.12 1.18 -11.21
N THR A 15 21.88 0.45 -12.30
CA THR A 15 22.18 -0.99 -12.42
C THR A 15 23.39 -1.28 -13.30
N GLY A 16 24.16 -0.25 -13.71
CA GLY A 16 25.30 -0.44 -14.62
C GLY A 16 24.91 -1.02 -15.98
N GLY A 17 23.68 -0.75 -16.43
CA GLY A 17 23.11 -1.24 -17.68
C GLY A 17 22.35 -2.56 -17.56
N ALA A 18 22.47 -3.29 -16.46
CA ALA A 18 21.89 -4.63 -16.32
C ALA A 18 20.35 -4.63 -16.36
N GLY A 19 19.71 -3.62 -15.77
CA GLY A 19 18.27 -3.60 -15.55
C GLY A 19 17.88 -4.24 -14.21
N ALA A 20 16.59 -4.21 -13.88
CA ALA A 20 16.07 -4.70 -12.61
C ALA A 20 15.79 -6.21 -12.63
N ASP A 21 16.12 -6.90 -11.54
CA ASP A 21 15.71 -8.30 -11.29
C ASP A 21 14.19 -8.47 -11.25
N VAL A 22 13.53 -7.52 -10.60
CA VAL A 22 12.09 -7.51 -10.36
C VAL A 22 11.55 -6.10 -10.58
N VAL A 23 10.46 -6.00 -11.31
CA VAL A 23 9.67 -4.77 -11.46
C VAL A 23 8.29 -5.02 -10.88
N VAL A 24 7.80 -4.09 -10.06
CA VAL A 24 6.48 -4.17 -9.42
C VAL A 24 5.59 -3.08 -10.02
N GLU A 25 4.56 -3.51 -10.74
CA GLU A 25 3.60 -2.66 -11.44
C GLU A 25 2.29 -2.62 -10.66
N GLY A 26 1.86 -1.43 -10.25
CA GLY A 26 0.70 -1.24 -9.36
C GLY A 26 -0.39 -0.30 -9.88
N VAL A 27 -0.27 0.18 -11.12
CA VAL A 27 -1.19 1.14 -11.74
C VAL A 27 -2.14 0.43 -12.70
N GLY A 28 -1.59 -0.30 -13.66
CA GLY A 28 -2.28 -1.01 -14.73
C GLY A 28 -2.92 -0.11 -15.79
N GLY A 29 -3.26 -0.71 -16.92
CA GLY A 29 -4.13 -0.11 -17.95
C GLY A 29 -3.47 0.77 -19.02
N GLU A 30 -4.28 1.16 -20.00
CA GLU A 30 -3.85 1.81 -21.24
C GLU A 30 -3.75 3.34 -21.15
N VAL A 31 -4.16 3.97 -20.04
CA VAL A 31 -4.01 5.43 -19.89
C VAL A 31 -2.54 5.82 -19.79
N VAL A 32 -1.66 4.86 -19.48
CA VAL A 32 -0.21 5.04 -19.57
C VAL A 32 0.44 3.84 -20.28
N PRO A 33 0.28 3.68 -21.61
CA PRO A 33 0.89 2.58 -22.36
C PRO A 33 2.40 2.51 -22.15
N ARG A 34 3.02 3.68 -21.94
CA ARG A 34 4.43 3.84 -21.60
C ARG A 34 4.84 3.12 -20.31
N VAL A 35 4.00 3.03 -19.28
CA VAL A 35 4.41 2.46 -17.98
C VAL A 35 4.64 0.96 -18.10
N LEU A 36 3.76 0.23 -18.79
CA LEU A 36 3.95 -1.21 -19.00
C LEU A 36 5.15 -1.49 -19.92
N ASP A 37 5.28 -0.75 -21.03
CA ASP A 37 6.44 -0.86 -21.92
C ASP A 37 7.75 -0.56 -21.18
N ASP A 38 7.76 0.47 -20.35
CA ASP A 38 8.93 0.85 -19.56
C ASP A 38 9.25 -0.22 -18.52
N CYS A 39 8.24 -0.87 -17.91
CA CYS A 39 8.46 -2.00 -17.01
C CYS A 39 9.24 -3.12 -17.71
N PHE A 40 8.85 -3.50 -18.93
CA PHE A 40 9.58 -4.49 -19.72
C PHE A 40 10.99 -4.02 -20.10
N LYS A 41 11.14 -2.77 -20.54
CA LYS A 41 12.47 -2.19 -20.87
C LYS A 41 13.38 -2.04 -19.66
N ILE A 42 12.85 -1.99 -18.45
CA ILE A 42 13.61 -1.92 -17.20
C ILE A 42 14.14 -3.30 -16.81
N LEU A 43 13.43 -4.38 -17.14
CA LEU A 43 13.83 -5.73 -16.74
C LEU A 43 15.19 -6.14 -17.33
N ARG A 44 15.96 -6.86 -16.52
CA ARG A 44 17.10 -7.62 -17.00
C ARG A 44 16.66 -8.91 -17.69
N LEU A 45 17.58 -9.55 -18.40
CA LEU A 45 17.40 -10.92 -18.89
C LEU A 45 17.04 -11.85 -17.72
N GLY A 46 15.99 -12.66 -17.86
CA GLY A 46 15.50 -13.56 -16.81
C GLY A 46 14.74 -12.86 -15.67
N GLY A 47 14.43 -11.57 -15.81
CA GLY A 47 13.73 -10.78 -14.80
C GLY A 47 12.25 -11.13 -14.61
N ARG A 48 11.63 -10.55 -13.58
CA ARG A 48 10.23 -10.80 -13.21
C ARG A 48 9.42 -9.51 -13.15
N LEU A 49 8.31 -9.45 -13.90
CA LEU A 49 7.29 -8.41 -13.77
C LEU A 49 6.19 -8.92 -12.83
N VAL A 50 5.99 -8.23 -11.70
CA VAL A 50 4.90 -8.50 -10.76
C VAL A 50 3.81 -7.45 -10.97
N VAL A 51 2.61 -7.88 -11.37
CA VAL A 51 1.48 -7.01 -11.69
C VAL A 51 0.44 -7.10 -10.58
N MET A 52 0.03 -5.96 -10.04
CA MET A 52 -1.05 -5.82 -9.05
C MET A 52 -2.06 -4.72 -9.39
N GLY A 53 -1.76 -3.86 -10.37
CA GLY A 53 -2.60 -2.72 -10.75
C GLY A 53 -3.53 -3.00 -11.93
N TYR A 54 -4.73 -2.42 -11.89
CA TYR A 54 -5.69 -2.42 -13.00
C TYR A 54 -6.59 -1.17 -12.98
N ALA A 55 -6.12 -0.09 -12.35
CA ALA A 55 -6.91 1.11 -12.08
C ALA A 55 -7.32 1.86 -13.36
N TYR A 56 -6.52 1.76 -14.44
CA TYR A 56 -6.75 2.48 -15.69
C TYR A 56 -6.94 1.58 -16.91
N GLY A 57 -7.31 0.31 -16.69
CA GLY A 57 -7.47 -0.69 -17.74
C GLY A 57 -7.11 -2.10 -17.24
N LYS A 58 -7.65 -3.12 -17.91
CA LYS A 58 -7.58 -4.52 -17.48
C LYS A 58 -6.66 -5.38 -18.33
N ASP A 59 -6.35 -4.91 -19.53
CA ASP A 59 -5.62 -5.69 -20.51
C ASP A 59 -4.11 -5.52 -20.30
N LEU A 60 -3.39 -6.63 -20.45
CA LEU A 60 -1.93 -6.68 -20.44
C LEU A 60 -1.48 -7.26 -21.77
N THR A 61 -0.95 -6.40 -22.63
CA THR A 61 -0.36 -6.81 -23.91
C THR A 61 1.13 -6.99 -23.72
N VAL A 62 1.64 -8.14 -24.16
CA VAL A 62 3.07 -8.48 -24.09
C VAL A 62 3.53 -8.90 -25.48
N ASP A 63 4.63 -8.31 -25.94
CA ASP A 63 5.29 -8.76 -27.16
C ASP A 63 5.93 -10.14 -26.91
N THR A 64 5.46 -11.15 -27.65
CA THR A 64 5.91 -12.53 -27.51
C THR A 64 7.40 -12.70 -27.75
N ALA A 65 7.97 -11.97 -28.72
CA ALA A 65 9.39 -12.08 -29.02
C ALA A 65 10.22 -11.52 -27.87
N GLN A 66 9.87 -10.34 -27.35
CA GLN A 66 10.54 -9.74 -26.20
C GLN A 66 10.41 -10.62 -24.95
N LEU A 67 9.25 -11.21 -24.72
CA LEU A 67 9.05 -12.15 -23.61
C LEU A 67 10.01 -13.34 -23.70
N ILE A 68 10.13 -13.95 -24.89
CA ILE A 68 11.00 -15.11 -25.14
C ILE A 68 12.48 -14.72 -25.03
N TYR A 69 12.91 -13.67 -25.74
CA TYR A 69 14.32 -13.24 -25.74
C TYR A 69 14.76 -12.67 -24.40
N GLY A 70 13.86 -11.95 -23.71
CA GLY A 70 14.07 -11.44 -22.37
C GLY A 70 13.99 -12.53 -21.29
N GLN A 71 13.47 -13.72 -21.61
CA GLN A 71 13.26 -14.83 -20.68
C GLN A 71 12.48 -14.39 -19.43
N TRP A 72 11.52 -13.48 -19.60
CA TRP A 72 10.84 -12.85 -18.48
C TRP A 72 9.72 -13.71 -17.92
N ASN A 73 9.47 -13.56 -16.62
CA ASN A 73 8.26 -14.08 -15.99
C ASN A 73 7.29 -12.94 -15.69
N VAL A 74 6.02 -13.13 -16.02
CA VAL A 74 4.94 -12.20 -15.70
C VAL A 74 4.05 -12.85 -14.65
N ILE A 75 3.94 -12.22 -13.49
CA ILE A 75 3.31 -12.78 -12.29
C ILE A 75 2.21 -11.84 -11.84
N GLY A 76 0.96 -12.32 -11.84
CA GLY A 76 -0.15 -11.62 -11.20
C GLY A 76 -0.14 -11.86 -9.69
N THR A 77 -0.36 -10.82 -8.89
CA THR A 77 -0.53 -10.95 -7.44
C THR A 77 -1.71 -10.12 -6.94
N ARG A 78 -2.34 -10.57 -5.85
CA ARG A 78 -3.44 -9.87 -5.21
C ARG A 78 -3.41 -10.06 -3.71
N ALA A 79 -3.46 -8.94 -2.99
CA ALA A 79 -3.48 -8.91 -1.53
C ALA A 79 -2.30 -9.71 -0.93
N SER A 80 -2.55 -10.32 0.23
CA SER A 80 -1.56 -11.03 1.03
C SER A 80 -2.26 -12.16 1.79
N THR A 81 -1.56 -13.25 2.03
CA THR A 81 -2.00 -14.30 2.94
C THR A 81 -1.87 -13.87 4.40
N LEU A 82 -2.48 -14.61 5.33
CA LEU A 82 -2.28 -14.39 6.77
C LEU A 82 -0.79 -14.53 7.15
N GLN A 83 -0.09 -15.48 6.55
CA GLN A 83 1.32 -15.71 6.81
C GLN A 83 2.17 -14.50 6.41
N ASP A 84 1.90 -13.91 5.24
CA ASP A 84 2.58 -12.69 4.79
C ASP A 84 2.39 -11.54 5.79
N VAL A 85 1.19 -11.39 6.35
CA VAL A 85 0.90 -10.38 7.37
C VAL A 85 1.69 -10.64 8.66
N VAL A 86 1.70 -11.88 9.14
CA VAL A 86 2.47 -12.27 10.34
C VAL A 86 3.96 -11.98 10.15
N GLU A 87 4.52 -12.33 9.00
CA GLU A 87 5.92 -12.07 8.67
C GLU A 87 6.22 -10.58 8.57
N THR A 88 5.33 -9.82 7.93
CA THR A 88 5.45 -8.36 7.81
C THR A 88 5.46 -7.69 9.19
N VAL A 89 4.58 -8.11 10.11
CA VAL A 89 4.57 -7.59 11.49
C VAL A 89 5.88 -7.88 12.20
N LYS A 90 6.45 -9.09 12.06
CA LYS A 90 7.76 -9.43 12.64
C LYS A 90 8.88 -8.51 12.12
N LEU A 91 8.86 -8.17 10.82
CA LEU A 91 9.84 -7.24 10.26
C LEU A 91 9.71 -5.83 10.85
N VAL A 92 8.48 -5.40 11.17
CA VAL A 92 8.24 -4.13 11.86
C VAL A 92 8.74 -4.18 13.30
N GLU A 93 8.44 -5.24 14.03
CA GLU A 93 8.91 -5.45 15.42
C GLU A 93 10.44 -5.47 15.53
N GLN A 94 11.11 -6.04 14.51
CA GLN A 94 12.58 -6.05 14.41
C GLN A 94 13.17 -4.69 13.98
N GLY A 95 12.34 -3.71 13.61
CA GLY A 95 12.77 -2.41 13.12
C GLY A 95 13.34 -2.42 11.70
N LEU A 96 13.21 -3.54 10.97
CA LEU A 96 13.65 -3.69 9.58
C LEU A 96 12.67 -3.06 8.58
N LEU A 97 11.40 -2.96 8.96
CA LEU A 97 10.36 -2.29 8.19
C LEU A 97 9.77 -1.14 9.02
N LYS A 98 9.68 0.06 8.44
CA LYS A 98 9.02 1.20 9.07
C LYS A 98 7.77 1.60 8.27
N PRO A 99 6.56 1.45 8.81
CA PRO A 99 5.36 1.89 8.11
C PRO A 99 5.36 3.42 7.97
N VAL A 100 5.03 3.91 6.78
CA VAL A 100 4.92 5.34 6.51
C VAL A 100 3.49 5.78 6.84
N VAL A 101 3.32 6.40 8.01
CA VAL A 101 2.07 7.03 8.42
C VAL A 101 2.16 8.53 8.11
N SER A 102 1.30 9.00 7.21
CA SER A 102 1.32 10.41 6.77
C SER A 102 0.57 11.30 7.74
N LYS A 103 -0.57 10.81 8.25
CA LYS A 103 -1.41 11.55 9.18
C LYS A 103 -2.23 10.60 10.05
N THR A 104 -2.48 11.05 11.26
CA THR A 104 -3.34 10.35 12.21
C THR A 104 -4.53 11.24 12.55
N PHE A 105 -5.71 10.66 12.56
CA PHE A 105 -6.96 11.28 12.99
C PHE A 105 -7.56 10.48 14.15
N ASN A 106 -8.40 11.11 14.97
CA ASN A 106 -9.30 10.37 15.84
C ASN A 106 -10.40 9.72 15.02
N LEU A 107 -10.97 8.64 15.55
CA LEU A 107 -12.08 7.94 14.90
C LEU A 107 -13.28 8.87 14.63
N VAL A 108 -13.52 9.88 15.47
CA VAL A 108 -14.60 10.86 15.29
C VAL A 108 -14.37 11.80 14.10
N GLU A 109 -13.14 11.90 13.61
CA GLU A 109 -12.72 12.74 12.48
C GLU A 109 -12.65 11.91 11.18
N ALA A 110 -13.30 10.73 11.13
CA ALA A 110 -13.24 9.84 9.97
C ALA A 110 -13.69 10.51 8.66
N ASN A 111 -14.68 11.40 8.72
CA ASN A 111 -15.14 12.14 7.53
C ASN A 111 -14.07 13.10 7.01
N ASP A 112 -13.35 13.79 7.91
CA ASP A 112 -12.27 14.70 7.53
C ASP A 112 -11.08 13.93 6.93
N ALA A 113 -10.79 12.75 7.48
CA ALA A 113 -9.78 11.85 6.94
C ALA A 113 -10.12 11.37 5.52
N LEU A 114 -11.40 11.03 5.27
CA LEU A 114 -11.89 10.64 3.95
C LEU A 114 -11.90 11.82 2.96
N GLN A 115 -12.31 13.00 3.41
CA GLN A 115 -12.29 14.22 2.60
C GLN A 115 -10.86 14.56 2.17
N MET A 116 -9.90 14.50 3.10
CA MET A 116 -8.47 14.69 2.78
C MET A 116 -7.97 13.69 1.74
N LEU A 117 -8.37 12.40 1.84
CA LEU A 117 -7.99 11.39 0.85
C LEU A 117 -8.51 11.73 -0.55
N GLN A 118 -9.69 12.33 -0.68
CA GLN A 118 -10.26 12.72 -1.96
C GLN A 118 -9.56 13.96 -2.53
N ASP A 119 -9.34 14.98 -1.70
CA ASP A 119 -8.80 16.26 -2.15
C ASP A 119 -7.29 16.20 -2.43
N SER A 120 -6.54 15.48 -1.58
CA SER A 120 -5.09 15.38 -1.70
C SER A 120 -4.59 14.07 -1.08
N PRO A 121 -4.56 12.97 -1.85
CA PRO A 121 -4.03 11.69 -1.40
C PRO A 121 -2.57 11.83 -0.93
N PRO A 122 -2.25 11.55 0.35
CA PRO A 122 -0.90 11.70 0.85
C PRO A 122 -0.01 10.53 0.41
N LEU A 123 1.31 10.74 0.44
CA LEU A 123 2.28 9.64 0.37
C LEU A 123 2.31 8.91 1.72
N GLY A 124 1.80 7.68 1.76
CA GLY A 124 1.73 6.84 2.97
C GLY A 124 0.29 6.56 3.41
N ARG A 125 0.11 6.10 4.65
CA ARG A 125 -1.19 5.73 5.21
C ARG A 125 -1.76 6.83 6.09
N ILE A 126 -3.08 7.03 5.99
CA ILE A 126 -3.85 7.72 7.02
C ILE A 126 -4.32 6.68 8.05
N VAL A 127 -4.12 6.98 9.33
CA VAL A 127 -4.48 6.08 10.43
C VAL A 127 -5.58 6.73 11.28
N LEU A 128 -6.65 5.99 11.53
CA LEU A 128 -7.64 6.36 12.53
C LEU A 128 -7.26 5.73 13.87
N THR A 129 -7.18 6.56 14.90
CA THR A 129 -6.93 6.13 16.28
C THR A 129 -8.18 6.28 17.10
N ARG A 130 -8.39 5.36 18.04
CA ARG A 130 -9.45 5.54 19.04
C ARG A 130 -8.94 6.56 20.05
N SER A 131 -9.68 7.63 20.28
CA SER A 131 -9.42 8.54 21.40
C SER A 131 -9.50 7.72 22.70
N ASN A 132 -8.55 7.90 23.60
CA ASN A 132 -8.53 7.19 24.90
C ASN A 132 -9.68 7.58 25.85
N LEU A 133 -10.60 8.44 25.40
CA LEU A 133 -11.83 8.81 26.11
C LEU A 133 -13.02 8.59 25.17
N LEU A 134 -13.64 7.42 25.27
CA LEU A 134 -15.03 7.23 24.84
C LEU A 134 -15.81 6.98 26.14
N LEU A 135 -16.22 8.08 26.78
CA LEU A 135 -17.34 8.04 27.72
C LEU A 135 -18.59 7.73 26.89
N VAL A 136 -18.80 6.45 26.59
CA VAL A 136 -20.10 5.99 26.10
C VAL A 136 -20.98 5.89 27.34
N GLU A 137 -21.76 6.93 27.63
CA GLU A 137 -22.82 6.84 28.62
C GLU A 137 -23.90 5.88 28.09
N PHE A 138 -23.73 4.59 28.34
CA PHE A 138 -24.82 3.63 28.24
C PHE A 138 -25.76 3.83 29.43
N TYR A 139 -26.91 4.47 29.20
CA TYR A 139 -28.03 4.40 30.14
C TYR A 139 -28.67 3.01 30.07
N PHE A 140 -28.13 2.07 30.83
CA PHE A 140 -28.80 0.80 31.12
C PHE A 140 -29.09 0.76 32.63
N LEU A 141 -30.37 0.79 33.01
CA LEU A 141 -30.85 0.67 34.41
C LEU A 141 -30.39 1.77 35.40
N GLY A 142 -30.16 3.00 34.94
CA GLY A 142 -29.94 4.15 35.83
C GLY A 142 -28.60 4.17 36.58
N ARG A 143 -27.58 3.45 36.10
CA ARG A 143 -26.21 3.50 36.62
C ARG A 143 -25.26 3.99 35.52
N ARG A 144 -24.38 4.97 35.84
CA ARG A 144 -23.29 5.36 34.93
C ARG A 144 -22.22 4.28 34.94
N ILE A 145 -21.90 3.74 33.77
CA ILE A 145 -20.82 2.77 33.60
C ILE A 145 -19.78 3.41 32.69
N CYS A 146 -18.57 3.64 33.23
CA CYS A 146 -17.43 4.11 32.46
C CYS A 146 -16.62 2.89 32.01
N LEU A 147 -16.45 2.73 30.70
CA LEU A 147 -15.56 1.72 30.13
C LEU A 147 -14.23 2.39 29.79
N ASN A 148 -13.15 1.98 30.46
CA ASN A 148 -11.82 2.40 30.06
C ASN A 148 -11.40 1.71 28.75
N GLY A 149 -10.36 2.21 28.10
CA GLY A 149 -9.84 1.71 26.82
C GLY A 149 -9.48 0.21 26.74
N ASN A 150 -9.53 -0.52 27.85
CA ASN A 150 -9.31 -1.97 27.92
C ASN A 150 -10.59 -2.79 28.17
N PHE A 151 -11.79 -2.24 27.96
CA PHE A 151 -13.08 -2.92 28.19
C PHE A 151 -13.24 -3.54 29.59
N LYS A 152 -12.49 -3.04 30.59
CA LYS A 152 -12.72 -3.37 31.99
C LYS A 152 -13.78 -2.41 32.53
N SER A 153 -14.88 -2.97 33.04
CA SER A 153 -15.87 -2.21 33.79
C SER A 153 -15.23 -1.69 35.08
N GLN A 154 -15.34 -0.39 35.31
CA GLN A 154 -15.08 0.19 36.63
C GLN A 154 -16.38 0.82 37.12
N ASN A 155 -16.76 0.50 38.35
CA ASN A 155 -17.90 1.15 38.99
C ASN A 155 -17.51 2.60 39.30
N CYS A 156 -18.02 3.55 38.53
CA CYS A 156 -17.99 4.96 38.92
C CYS A 156 -19.03 5.18 40.03
N CYS A 157 -18.61 5.02 41.29
CA CYS A 157 -19.41 5.48 42.41
C CYS A 157 -19.32 7.01 42.53
N ARG A 158 -20.51 7.63 42.44
CA ARG A 158 -20.93 9.02 42.72
C ARG A 158 -19.92 10.16 42.55
#